data_AF-A0A7X5BRP0-F1
#
_entry.id   AF-A0A7X5BRP0-F1
#
_cell.length_a   1.000
_cell.length_b   1.000
_cell.length_c   1.000
_cell.angle_alpha   90.00
_cell.angle_beta   90.00
_cell.angle_gamma   90.00
#
_symmetry.space_group_name_H-M   'P 1'
#
loop_
_entity.id
_entity.type
_entity.pdbx_description
1 polymer ?
#
loop_
_entity_poly.entity_id
_entity_poly.type
_entity_poly.pdbx_seq_one_letter_code
_entity_poly.pdbx_strand_id
1 'polypeptide(L)'
;MSPSRKRLHLCLLPALLGLLACGTRAAPEVHLIPQGYRGPVVIFFNVPGARSALQEDGREYRIGEDGTLAVSSPPNYGGGRLDNFRFFYEGPGGTRERLAYAASTPHNQLQVFAVHQGEMPLRPGSREEVRFEMYVVGVPDEMPDWSDRLHALVERKVAAMPLPR
;
A
#
# COMPACT_ATOMS: atom_id res chain seq x y z
N MET A 1 26.71 -35.86 -52.44
CA MET A 1 26.21 -34.61 -51.84
C MET A 1 24.73 -34.51 -52.15
N SER A 2 23.86 -34.65 -51.15
CA SER A 2 22.38 -34.63 -51.27
C SER A 2 21.81 -33.59 -50.32
N PRO A 3 20.77 -32.81 -50.69
CA PRO A 3 20.34 -31.65 -49.93
C PRO A 3 19.22 -31.94 -48.91
N SER A 4 19.02 -30.96 -48.04
CA SER A 4 17.78 -30.63 -47.36
C SER A 4 17.40 -31.42 -46.09
N ARG A 5 17.76 -30.85 -44.94
CA ARG A 5 16.90 -30.83 -43.75
C ARG A 5 16.71 -29.38 -43.29
N LYS A 6 15.83 -28.65 -43.98
CA LYS A 6 15.23 -27.43 -43.44
C LYS A 6 13.80 -27.77 -43.07
N ARG A 7 13.50 -27.92 -41.77
CA ARG A 7 12.16 -27.82 -41.14
C ARG A 7 12.24 -28.36 -39.71
N LEU A 8 12.82 -27.60 -38.78
CA LEU A 8 12.52 -27.81 -37.36
C LEU A 8 12.83 -26.61 -36.45
N HIS A 9 12.68 -25.36 -36.91
CA HIS A 9 13.03 -24.21 -36.04
C HIS A 9 12.01 -23.07 -36.03
N LEU A 10 10.78 -23.28 -36.50
CA LEU A 10 9.82 -22.17 -36.64
C LEU A 10 8.48 -22.38 -35.91
N CYS A 11 8.48 -23.06 -34.76
CA CYS A 11 7.32 -23.08 -33.85
C CYS A 11 7.65 -22.81 -32.38
N LEU A 12 8.92 -22.71 -31.98
CA LEU A 12 9.32 -22.53 -30.57
C LEU A 12 9.47 -21.06 -30.14
N LEU A 13 9.60 -20.11 -31.08
CA LEU A 13 9.73 -18.69 -30.75
C LEU A 13 8.43 -18.01 -30.28
N PRO A 14 7.22 -18.32 -30.80
CA PRO A 14 5.99 -17.68 -30.32
C PRO A 14 5.55 -18.13 -28.92
N ALA A 15 5.92 -19.35 -28.52
CA ALA A 15 5.58 -19.90 -27.21
C ALA A 15 6.41 -19.28 -26.06
N LEU A 16 7.61 -18.79 -26.35
CA LEU A 16 8.50 -18.19 -25.36
C LEU A 16 8.10 -16.74 -24.98
N LEU A 17 7.42 -16.01 -25.89
CA LEU A 17 6.95 -14.64 -25.62
C LEU A 17 5.68 -14.58 -24.75
N GLY A 18 4.91 -15.66 -24.63
CA GLY A 18 3.68 -15.70 -23.82
C GLY A 18 3.91 -15.67 -22.30
N LEU A 19 5.14 -15.96 -21.84
CA LEU A 19 5.48 -16.07 -20.41
C LEU A 19 5.95 -14.75 -19.77
N LEU A 20 6.09 -13.66 -20.55
CA LEU A 20 6.63 -12.38 -20.06
C LEU A 20 5.57 -11.36 -19.63
N ALA A 21 4.27 -11.67 -19.72
CA ALA A 21 3.20 -10.69 -19.54
C ALA A 21 2.34 -10.84 -18.27
N CYS A 22 2.66 -11.76 -17.34
CA CYS A 22 1.93 -11.89 -16.08
C CYS A 22 2.49 -10.93 -15.02
N GLY A 23 2.26 -9.63 -15.18
CA GLY A 23 2.43 -8.69 -14.08
C GLY A 23 1.38 -8.94 -13.02
N THR A 24 1.77 -9.06 -11.75
CA THR A 24 0.82 -9.12 -10.62
C THR A 24 0.04 -7.81 -10.54
N ARG A 25 -1.29 -7.88 -10.52
CA ARG A 25 -2.16 -6.71 -10.34
C ARG A 25 -2.55 -6.56 -8.88
N ALA A 26 -2.50 -5.35 -8.37
CA ALA A 26 -3.04 -5.02 -7.05
C ALA A 26 -4.57 -5.10 -7.09
N ALA A 27 -5.18 -5.66 -6.04
CA ALA A 27 -6.62 -5.62 -5.84
C ALA A 27 -7.09 -4.17 -5.61
N PRO A 28 -8.35 -3.80 -5.91
CA PRO A 28 -8.89 -2.49 -5.53
C PRO A 28 -8.89 -2.27 -4.01
N GLU A 29 -8.65 -1.04 -3.57
CA GLU A 29 -8.46 -0.68 -2.17
C GLU A 29 -9.27 0.57 -1.80
N VAL A 30 -9.87 0.53 -0.61
CA VAL A 30 -10.57 1.66 0.00
C VAL A 30 -9.94 1.95 1.36
N HIS A 31 -9.46 3.18 1.53
CA HIS A 31 -8.90 3.66 2.79
C HIS A 31 -9.93 4.60 3.43
N LEU A 32 -10.38 4.24 4.62
CA LEU A 32 -11.32 5.00 5.44
C LEU A 32 -10.51 5.64 6.57
N ILE A 33 -10.31 6.94 6.47
CA ILE A 33 -9.48 7.75 7.36
C ILE A 33 -10.42 8.52 8.30
N PRO A 34 -10.12 8.64 9.61
CA PRO A 34 -10.97 9.42 10.52
C PRO A 34 -11.19 10.85 10.02
N GLN A 35 -12.43 11.33 10.10
CA GLN A 35 -12.78 12.66 9.61
C GLN A 35 -11.90 13.75 10.24
N GLY A 36 -11.27 14.56 9.39
CA GLY A 36 -10.40 15.66 9.80
C GLY A 36 -8.97 15.24 10.20
N TYR A 37 -8.64 13.96 10.14
CA TYR A 37 -7.28 13.49 10.41
C TYR A 37 -6.28 14.12 9.45
N ARG A 38 -5.23 14.76 10.00
CA ARG A 38 -4.12 15.33 9.25
C ARG A 38 -2.81 14.80 9.81
N GLY A 39 -1.99 14.21 8.95
CA GLY A 39 -0.71 13.65 9.35
C GLY A 39 -0.38 12.33 8.65
N PRO A 40 0.70 11.67 9.11
CA PRO A 40 1.13 10.40 8.56
C PRO A 40 0.14 9.27 8.90
N VAL A 41 -0.11 8.39 7.93
CA VAL A 41 -0.86 7.16 8.11
C VAL A 41 0.07 5.98 7.87
N VAL A 42 -0.06 4.93 8.67
CA VAL A 42 0.73 3.70 8.55
C VAL A 42 -0.16 2.47 8.68
N ILE A 43 -0.08 1.58 7.69
CA ILE A 43 -0.74 0.28 7.68
C ILE A 43 0.33 -0.80 7.80
N PHE A 44 0.25 -1.62 8.84
CA PHE A 44 1.13 -2.75 9.07
C PHE A 44 0.46 -4.06 8.65
N PHE A 45 1.15 -4.85 7.83
CA PHE A 45 0.64 -6.08 7.26
C PHE A 45 1.18 -7.32 7.96
N ASN A 46 0.50 -8.46 7.74
CA ASN A 46 0.86 -9.75 8.33
C ASN A 46 0.93 -9.75 9.88
N VAL A 47 0.18 -8.88 10.55
CA VAL A 47 0.18 -8.81 12.02
C VAL A 47 -0.71 -9.92 12.58
N PRO A 48 -0.16 -10.90 13.35
CA PRO A 48 -0.96 -11.98 13.92
C PRO A 48 -2.06 -11.47 14.84
N GLY A 49 -3.26 -12.05 14.74
CA GLY A 49 -4.41 -11.67 15.56
C GLY A 49 -5.12 -10.38 15.14
N ALA A 50 -4.58 -9.62 14.18
CA ALA A 50 -5.24 -8.45 13.63
C ALA A 50 -6.39 -8.84 12.67
N ARG A 51 -7.35 -7.92 12.48
CA ARG A 51 -8.44 -8.10 11.52
C ARG A 51 -7.88 -8.17 10.10
N SER A 52 -8.45 -9.05 9.27
CA SER A 52 -8.12 -9.07 7.83
C SER A 52 -8.71 -7.86 7.12
N ALA A 53 -7.98 -7.28 6.17
CA ALA A 53 -8.48 -6.22 5.30
C ALA A 53 -9.18 -6.74 4.04
N LEU A 54 -9.15 -8.05 3.79
CA LEU A 54 -9.75 -8.65 2.60
C LEU A 54 -11.27 -8.55 2.64
N GLN A 55 -11.83 -8.18 1.49
CA GLN A 55 -13.26 -8.18 1.19
C GLN A 55 -13.49 -9.01 -0.09
N GLU A 56 -14.75 -9.27 -0.43
CA GLU A 56 -15.13 -10.04 -1.63
C GLU A 56 -14.49 -9.46 -2.92
N ASP A 57 -14.54 -8.14 -3.08
CA ASP A 57 -14.10 -7.44 -4.30
C ASP A 57 -12.82 -6.59 -4.14
N GLY A 58 -12.08 -6.77 -3.05
CA GLY A 58 -10.87 -5.98 -2.80
C GLY A 58 -10.47 -5.88 -1.35
N ARG A 59 -10.05 -4.68 -0.94
CA ARG A 59 -9.53 -4.43 0.40
C ARG A 59 -10.14 -3.17 1.00
N GLU A 60 -10.48 -3.23 2.28
CA GLU A 60 -10.91 -2.07 3.06
C GLU A 60 -9.98 -1.87 4.26
N TYR A 61 -9.37 -0.69 4.35
CA TYR A 61 -8.53 -0.27 5.45
C TYR A 61 -9.22 0.82 6.25
N ARG A 62 -9.71 0.48 7.43
CA ARG A 62 -10.27 1.45 8.37
C ARG A 62 -9.18 1.91 9.34
N ILE A 63 -8.65 3.10 9.11
CA ILE A 63 -7.53 3.66 9.85
C ILE A 63 -8.01 4.12 11.24
N GLY A 64 -7.22 3.85 12.26
CA GLY A 64 -7.51 4.33 13.62
C GLY A 64 -7.33 5.83 13.77
N GLU A 65 -7.89 6.40 14.84
CA GLU A 65 -7.81 7.84 15.19
C GLU A 65 -6.38 8.40 15.26
N ASP A 66 -5.40 7.53 15.49
CA ASP A 66 -3.99 7.88 15.57
C ASP A 66 -3.22 7.71 14.25
N GLY A 67 -3.94 7.50 13.15
CA GLY A 67 -3.37 7.28 11.82
C GLY A 67 -2.79 5.89 11.61
N THR A 68 -3.07 4.91 12.47
CA THR A 68 -2.48 3.57 12.33
C THR A 68 -3.51 2.47 12.15
N LEU A 69 -3.09 1.42 11.44
CA LEU A 69 -3.85 0.21 11.24
C LEU A 69 -2.91 -0.99 11.21
N ALA A 70 -3.28 -2.07 11.89
CA ALA A 70 -2.65 -3.38 11.77
C ALA A 70 -3.63 -4.36 11.12
N VAL A 71 -3.16 -5.18 10.17
CA VAL A 71 -3.97 -6.17 9.47
C VAL A 71 -3.22 -7.50 9.35
N SER A 72 -3.98 -8.60 9.36
CA SER A 72 -3.42 -9.94 9.19
C SER A 72 -3.20 -10.32 7.73
N SER A 73 -3.86 -9.64 6.79
CA SER A 73 -3.68 -9.85 5.35
C SER A 73 -2.29 -9.37 4.87
N PRO A 74 -1.71 -10.00 3.83
CA PRO A 74 -0.43 -9.58 3.26
C PRO A 74 -0.56 -8.24 2.52
N PRO A 75 0.55 -7.53 2.25
CA PRO A 75 0.54 -6.32 1.43
C PRO A 75 -0.09 -6.55 0.06
N ASN A 76 -0.70 -5.52 -0.51
CA ASN A 76 -1.36 -5.60 -1.82
C ASN A 76 -0.42 -5.18 -2.96
N TYR A 77 0.61 -5.97 -3.20
CA TYR A 77 1.58 -5.65 -4.24
C TYR A 77 1.06 -5.92 -5.65
N GLY A 78 1.43 -5.05 -6.58
CA GLY A 78 1.16 -5.20 -8.00
C GLY A 78 0.91 -3.88 -8.71
N GLY A 79 0.90 -3.91 -10.04
CA GLY A 79 0.47 -2.76 -10.82
C GLY A 79 -1.02 -2.51 -10.63
N GLY A 80 -1.43 -1.25 -10.59
CA GLY A 80 -2.82 -0.85 -10.47
C GLY A 80 -3.05 0.45 -11.22
N ARG A 81 -4.31 0.70 -11.60
CA ARG A 81 -4.70 2.04 -12.07
C ARG A 81 -4.85 2.94 -10.85
N LEU A 82 -4.63 4.25 -11.00
CA LEU A 82 -4.74 5.21 -9.89
C LEU A 82 -6.13 5.19 -9.21
N ASP A 83 -7.19 4.87 -9.96
CA ASP A 83 -8.56 4.74 -9.48
C ASP A 83 -8.81 3.47 -8.64
N ASN A 84 -7.88 2.51 -8.63
CA ASN A 84 -7.93 1.35 -7.74
C ASN A 84 -7.71 1.75 -6.28
N PHE A 85 -7.06 2.88 -6.02
CA PHE A 85 -6.75 3.36 -4.66
C PHE A 85 -7.67 4.53 -4.34
N ARG A 86 -8.64 4.31 -3.44
CA ARG A 86 -9.61 5.34 -3.07
C ARG A 86 -9.49 5.69 -1.61
N PHE A 87 -9.31 6.98 -1.34
CA PHE A 87 -9.15 7.51 0.01
C PHE A 87 -10.37 8.33 0.37
N PHE A 88 -10.88 8.13 1.58
CA PHE A 88 -12.02 8.86 2.09
C PHE A 88 -11.77 9.26 3.54
N TYR A 89 -12.27 10.43 3.93
CA TYR A 89 -12.65 10.61 5.32
C TYR A 89 -13.92 9.83 5.61
N GLU A 90 -13.95 9.11 6.72
CA GLU A 90 -15.14 8.47 7.29
C GLU A 90 -15.61 9.29 8.49
N GLY A 91 -16.84 9.82 8.40
CA GLY A 91 -17.50 10.60 9.44
C GLY A 91 -18.57 9.82 10.19
N PRO A 92 -19.31 10.49 11.10
CA PRO A 92 -20.40 9.88 11.84
C PRO A 92 -21.42 9.20 10.92
N GLY A 93 -21.90 8.02 11.34
CA GLY A 93 -22.87 7.24 10.58
C GLY A 93 -22.33 6.65 9.28
N GLY A 94 -21.00 6.62 9.07
CA GLY A 94 -20.37 6.04 7.88
C GLY A 94 -20.42 6.95 6.65
N THR A 95 -20.64 8.25 6.84
CA THR A 95 -20.53 9.24 5.76
C THR A 95 -19.11 9.26 5.21
N ARG A 96 -18.96 9.40 3.89
CA ARG A 96 -17.66 9.32 3.21
C ARG A 96 -17.41 10.57 2.37
N GLU A 97 -16.33 11.28 2.66
CA GLU A 97 -15.84 12.40 1.85
C GLU A 97 -14.59 11.97 1.09
N ARG A 98 -14.60 12.07 -0.24
CA ARG A 98 -13.48 11.60 -1.06
C ARG A 98 -12.30 12.55 -0.95
N LEU A 99 -11.12 11.99 -0.65
CA LEU A 99 -9.85 12.71 -0.68
C LEU A 99 -9.20 12.60 -2.06
N ALA A 100 -8.59 13.70 -2.50
CA ALA A 100 -7.80 13.73 -3.71
C ALA A 100 -6.46 13.00 -3.50
N TYR A 101 -5.89 12.48 -4.59
CA TYR A 101 -4.59 11.80 -4.58
C TYR A 101 -3.57 12.60 -5.40
N ALA A 102 -2.34 12.66 -4.92
CA ALA A 102 -1.30 13.60 -5.36
C ALA A 102 -1.00 13.60 -6.87
N ALA A 103 -1.21 12.49 -7.57
CA ALA A 103 -0.92 12.40 -9.00
C ALA A 103 -1.70 13.44 -9.87
N SER A 104 -2.79 14.02 -9.34
CA SER A 104 -3.61 14.99 -10.07
C SER A 104 -3.96 16.25 -9.26
N THR A 105 -3.26 16.53 -8.16
CA THR A 105 -3.69 17.55 -7.18
C THR A 105 -2.57 18.55 -6.86
N PRO A 106 -2.81 19.87 -6.94
CA PRO A 106 -1.83 20.89 -6.53
C PRO A 106 -1.38 20.74 -5.07
N HIS A 107 -0.12 21.07 -4.77
CA HIS A 107 0.47 20.91 -3.44
C HIS A 107 -0.08 21.85 -2.35
N ASN A 108 -0.85 22.86 -2.75
CA ASN A 108 -1.55 23.78 -1.86
C ASN A 108 -3.00 23.32 -1.54
N GLN A 109 -3.37 22.09 -1.88
CA GLN A 109 -4.69 21.52 -1.60
C GLN A 109 -4.58 20.28 -0.70
N LEU A 110 -5.66 20.02 0.05
CA LEU A 110 -5.80 18.83 0.87
C LEU A 110 -5.83 17.58 0.00
N GLN A 111 -4.94 16.64 0.30
CA GLN A 111 -4.78 15.41 -0.47
C GLN A 111 -4.11 14.31 0.34
N VAL A 112 -4.10 13.12 -0.24
CA VAL A 112 -3.19 12.03 0.12
C VAL A 112 -1.94 12.13 -0.73
N PHE A 113 -0.77 12.13 -0.10
CA PHE A 113 0.53 12.24 -0.77
C PHE A 113 1.60 11.39 -0.07
N ALA A 114 2.81 11.36 -0.65
CA ALA A 114 3.97 10.66 -0.11
C ALA A 114 3.73 9.16 0.19
N VAL A 115 3.03 8.48 -0.72
CA VAL A 115 2.80 7.03 -0.61
C VAL A 115 4.14 6.29 -0.70
N HIS A 116 4.42 5.46 0.28
CA HIS A 116 5.63 4.66 0.36
C HIS A 116 5.32 3.28 0.94
N GLN A 117 6.01 2.26 0.44
CA GLN A 117 5.95 0.91 0.97
C GLN A 117 7.35 0.53 1.45
N GLY A 118 7.43 -0.13 2.60
CA GLY A 118 8.69 -0.48 3.21
C GLY A 118 8.60 -1.69 4.12
N GLU A 119 9.76 -2.06 4.63
CA GLU A 119 9.96 -3.14 5.59
C GLU A 119 10.85 -2.60 6.72
N MET A 120 10.62 -3.04 7.95
CA MET A 120 11.55 -2.75 9.04
C MET A 120 11.62 -3.89 10.05
N PRO A 121 12.75 -4.05 10.76
CA PRO A 121 12.87 -5.02 11.82
C PRO A 121 11.83 -4.80 12.92
N LEU A 122 11.18 -5.87 13.41
CA LEU A 122 10.28 -5.82 14.56
C LEU A 122 10.98 -5.39 15.86
N ARG A 123 12.30 -5.63 15.93
CA ARG A 123 13.18 -5.20 17.03
C ARG A 123 14.54 -4.80 16.44
N PRO A 124 15.31 -3.90 17.10
CA PRO A 124 16.69 -3.64 16.72
C PRO A 124 17.49 -4.95 16.59
N GLY A 125 18.08 -5.19 15.41
CA GLY A 125 18.87 -6.40 15.12
C GLY A 125 18.05 -7.67 14.81
N SER A 126 16.73 -7.60 14.79
CA SER A 126 15.85 -8.72 14.40
C SER A 126 15.97 -9.03 12.90
N ARG A 127 15.85 -10.31 12.54
CA ARG A 127 15.61 -10.76 11.16
C ARG A 127 14.12 -10.83 10.80
N GLU A 128 13.25 -10.81 11.81
CA GLU A 128 11.81 -10.69 11.60
C GLU A 128 11.48 -9.23 11.33
N GLU A 129 10.76 -9.01 10.23
CA GLU A 129 10.42 -7.69 9.73
C GLU A 129 8.90 -7.53 9.65
N VAL A 130 8.43 -6.31 9.88
CA VAL A 130 7.07 -5.91 9.55
C VAL A 130 7.08 -5.15 8.23
N ARG A 131 6.13 -5.51 7.38
CA ARG A 131 5.86 -4.79 6.13
C ARG A 131 4.84 -3.71 6.41
N PHE A 132 5.04 -2.55 5.81
CA PHE A 132 4.13 -1.44 5.96
C PHE A 132 3.91 -0.68 4.66
N GLU A 133 2.76 -0.03 4.61
CA GLU A 133 2.46 1.03 3.65
C GLU A 133 2.18 2.31 4.45
N MET A 134 2.66 3.42 3.94
CA MET A 134 2.49 4.72 4.55
C MET A 134 2.14 5.79 3.53
N TYR A 135 1.46 6.82 4.00
CA TYR A 135 1.14 8.02 3.24
C TYR A 135 0.83 9.17 4.20
N VAL A 136 0.64 10.37 3.67
CA VAL A 136 0.30 11.56 4.48
C VAL A 136 -1.01 12.15 4.00
N VAL A 137 -1.86 12.53 4.94
CA VAL A 137 -3.10 13.28 4.70
C VAL A 137 -2.88 14.72 5.10
N GLY A 138 -2.98 15.65 4.16
CA GLY A 138 -2.74 17.07 4.47
C GLY A 138 -2.57 17.93 3.23
N VAL A 139 -2.10 19.16 3.45
CA VAL A 139 -1.67 20.08 2.40
C VAL A 139 -0.14 20.01 2.35
N PRO A 140 0.48 19.47 1.28
CA PRO A 140 1.94 19.33 1.21
C PRO A 140 2.72 20.60 1.51
N ASP A 141 2.28 21.76 1.02
CA ASP A 141 2.94 23.05 1.25
C ASP A 141 2.90 23.49 2.73
N GLU A 142 1.97 22.97 3.53
CA GLU A 142 1.86 23.21 4.98
C GLU A 142 2.67 22.21 5.83
N MET A 143 3.28 21.20 5.19
CA MET A 143 3.90 20.06 5.87
C MET A 143 5.30 19.75 5.34
N PRO A 144 6.28 20.67 5.39
CA PRO A 144 7.62 20.44 4.84
C PRO A 144 8.36 19.26 5.51
N ASP A 145 8.11 19.01 6.80
CA ASP A 145 8.82 18.00 7.60
C ASP A 145 8.03 16.67 7.71
N TRP A 146 7.17 16.37 6.73
CA TRP A 146 6.30 15.19 6.77
C TRP A 146 7.11 13.88 6.89
N SER A 147 8.29 13.81 6.28
CA SER A 147 9.16 12.63 6.29
C SER A 147 9.63 12.27 7.68
N ASP A 148 10.02 13.29 8.46
CA ASP A 148 10.57 13.11 9.81
C ASP A 148 9.47 12.66 10.77
N ARG A 149 8.28 13.26 10.66
CA ARG A 149 7.10 12.87 11.44
C ARG A 149 6.68 11.44 11.16
N LEU A 150 6.77 11.04 9.89
CA LEU A 150 6.39 9.72 9.44
C LEU A 150 7.37 8.66 9.95
N HIS A 151 8.68 8.90 9.84
CA HIS A 151 9.70 8.03 10.41
C HIS A 151 9.51 7.86 11.93
N ALA A 152 9.32 8.96 12.67
CA ALA A 152 9.09 8.91 14.10
C ALA A 152 7.79 8.19 14.49
N LEU A 153 6.72 8.30 13.69
CA LEU A 153 5.48 7.54 13.92
C LEU A 153 5.73 6.04 13.75
N VAL A 154 6.39 5.67 12.65
CA VAL A 154 6.70 4.29 12.30
C VAL A 154 7.51 3.61 13.40
N GLU A 155 8.62 4.22 13.84
CA GLU A 155 9.47 3.68 14.91
C GLU A 155 8.71 3.49 16.23
N ARG A 156 7.98 4.52 16.66
CA ARG A 156 7.15 4.46 17.88
C ARG A 156 6.13 3.33 17.83
N LYS A 157 5.55 3.08 16.65
CA LYS A 157 4.48 2.11 16.49
C LYS A 157 4.99 0.69 16.46
N VAL A 158 6.10 0.44 15.78
CA VAL A 158 6.77 -0.87 15.84
C VAL A 158 7.23 -1.18 17.26
N ALA A 159 7.79 -0.21 17.99
CA ALA A 159 8.15 -0.39 19.40
C ALA A 159 6.96 -0.73 20.31
N ALA A 160 5.73 -0.32 19.95
CA ALA A 160 4.51 -0.58 20.70
C ALA A 160 3.76 -1.84 20.24
N MET A 161 4.22 -2.54 19.20
CA MET A 161 3.50 -3.71 18.69
C MET A 161 3.51 -4.86 19.71
N PRO A 162 2.38 -5.57 19.86
CA PRO A 162 2.35 -6.81 20.62
C PRO A 162 3.11 -7.87 19.83
N LEU A 163 4.38 -8.06 20.16
CA LEU A 163 5.20 -9.07 19.50
C LEU A 163 4.80 -10.46 20.01
N PRO A 164 4.65 -11.46 19.11
CA PRO A 164 4.54 -12.84 19.57
C PRO A 164 5.76 -13.17 20.45
N ARG A 165 5.49 -13.86 21.56
CA ARG A 165 6.53 -14.33 22.48
C ARG A 165 7.31 -15.49 21.86
#